data_AF-A0A7W9Q6N6-F1
#
_entry.id   AF-A0A7W9Q6N6-F1
#
_cell.length_a   1.000
_cell.length_b   1.000
_cell.length_c   1.000
_cell.angle_alpha   90.00
_cell.angle_beta   90.00
_cell.angle_gamma   90.00
#
_symmetry.space_group_name_H-M   'P 1'
#
loop_
_entity.id
_entity.type
_entity.pdbx_description
1 polymer ?
#
loop_
_entity_poly.entity_id
_entity_poly.type
_entity_poly.pdbx_seq_one_letter_code
_entity_poly.pdbx_strand_id
1 'polypeptide(L)'
;MANPNKVRGTAWESAVRNFLNAYLDLVDDEGLFLDPFDGLNVRRPAQEGSRDIGDVHAVPFILECKDVMNPAVPTWLRQATAEAVNAGFPYGVVVHKRRGLGVRAGRVHFDVRTWTRTRTALGLSSRHMVERYGFTTTVRGLDADRWYLTTNVERFAALLSDVRAGVSRRAAL
;
A
#
# COMPACT_ATOMS: atom_id res chain seq x y z
N MET A 1 4.08 -10.15 -28.83
CA MET A 1 4.57 -8.85 -28.32
C MET A 1 3.81 -8.53 -27.04
N ALA A 2 4.48 -8.25 -25.92
CA ALA A 2 3.77 -7.99 -24.65
C ALA A 2 2.99 -6.66 -24.74
N ASN A 3 1.75 -6.65 -24.25
CA ASN A 3 0.90 -5.45 -24.23
C ASN A 3 1.62 -4.31 -23.47
N PRO A 4 1.87 -3.13 -24.09
CA PRO A 4 2.59 -2.02 -23.45
C PRO A 4 1.99 -1.58 -22.11
N ASN A 5 0.66 -1.65 -21.95
CA ASN A 5 0.00 -1.32 -20.68
C ASN A 5 0.31 -2.34 -19.59
N LYS A 6 0.39 -3.63 -19.95
CA LYS A 6 0.78 -4.70 -19.02
C LYS A 6 2.24 -4.55 -18.58
N VAL A 7 3.14 -4.21 -19.51
CA VAL A 7 4.55 -3.93 -19.19
C VAL A 7 4.69 -2.77 -18.22
N ARG A 8 3.94 -1.68 -18.44
CA ARG A 8 3.92 -0.53 -17.52
C ARG A 8 3.39 -0.87 -16.13
N GLY A 9 2.32 -1.66 -16.05
CA GLY A 9 1.78 -2.15 -14.77
C GLY A 9 2.82 -2.96 -14.00
N THR A 10 3.39 -3.97 -14.65
CA THR A 10 4.43 -4.82 -14.06
C THR A 10 5.67 -4.04 -13.61
N ALA A 11 6.08 -3.03 -14.37
CA ALA A 11 7.18 -2.14 -13.98
C ALA A 11 6.83 -1.31 -12.73
N TRP A 12 5.58 -0.83 -12.63
CA TRP A 12 5.11 -0.09 -11.44
C TRP A 12 5.06 -0.98 -10.20
N GLU A 13 4.48 -2.17 -10.30
CA GLU A 13 4.44 -3.15 -9.21
C GLU A 13 5.86 -3.49 -8.71
N SER A 14 6.79 -3.74 -9.64
CA SER A 14 8.18 -4.08 -9.32
C SER A 14 8.90 -2.90 -8.64
N ALA A 15 8.65 -1.67 -9.09
CA ALA A 15 9.23 -0.48 -8.48
C ALA A 15 8.73 -0.28 -7.04
N VAL A 16 7.43 -0.48 -6.78
CA VAL A 16 6.85 -0.41 -5.43
C VAL A 16 7.45 -1.48 -4.53
N ARG A 17 7.49 -2.75 -4.98
CA ARG A 17 8.09 -3.86 -4.24
C ARG A 17 9.54 -3.56 -3.86
N ASN A 18 10.37 -3.17 -4.83
CA ASN A 18 11.79 -2.90 -4.61
C ASN A 18 11.99 -1.74 -3.64
N PHE A 19 11.23 -0.65 -3.80
CA PHE A 19 11.31 0.49 -2.90
C PHE A 19 10.99 0.10 -1.46
N LEU A 20 9.93 -0.68 -1.24
CA LEU A 20 9.53 -1.09 0.11
C LEU A 20 10.55 -2.03 0.74
N ASN A 21 11.07 -3.02 0.01
CA ASN A 21 12.11 -3.90 0.55
C ASN A 21 13.38 -3.14 0.93
N ALA A 22 13.83 -2.22 0.07
CA ALA A 22 15.00 -1.39 0.37
C ALA A 22 14.75 -0.45 1.56
N TYR A 23 13.56 0.15 1.66
CA TYR A 23 13.22 1.03 2.79
C TYR A 23 13.16 0.27 4.13
N LEU A 24 12.77 -1.00 4.09
CA LEU A 24 12.59 -1.84 5.27
C LEU A 24 13.84 -2.66 5.60
N ASP A 25 14.96 -2.39 4.94
CA ASP A 25 16.23 -3.11 5.10
C ASP A 25 16.07 -4.64 4.97
N LEU A 26 15.23 -5.09 4.02
CA LEU A 26 14.98 -6.51 3.74
C LEU A 26 15.86 -7.07 2.61
N VAL A 27 16.63 -6.20 1.96
CA VAL A 27 17.52 -6.52 0.85
C VAL A 27 18.88 -5.88 1.07
N ASP A 28 19.91 -6.43 0.42
CA ASP A 28 21.25 -5.83 0.34
C ASP A 28 21.30 -4.66 -0.66
N ASP A 29 22.51 -4.09 -0.84
CA ASP A 29 22.75 -2.96 -1.74
C ASP A 29 22.49 -3.31 -3.22
N GLU A 30 22.57 -4.59 -3.58
CA GLU A 30 22.24 -5.13 -4.90
C GLU A 30 20.75 -5.44 -5.08
N GLY A 31 19.95 -5.37 -4.01
CA GLY A 31 18.52 -5.63 -4.02
C GLY A 31 18.14 -7.11 -3.88
N LEU A 32 19.06 -7.97 -3.46
CA LEU A 32 18.80 -9.37 -3.11
C LEU A 32 18.30 -9.47 -1.67
N PHE A 33 17.35 -10.37 -1.42
CA PHE A 33 16.81 -10.56 -0.06
C PHE A 33 17.90 -11.01 0.92
N LEU A 34 17.96 -10.35 2.08
CA LEU A 34 18.86 -10.75 3.16
C LEU A 34 18.50 -12.14 3.70
N ASP A 35 17.20 -12.40 3.85
CA ASP A 35 16.64 -13.73 4.10
C ASP A 35 15.52 -14.01 3.07
N PRO A 36 15.76 -14.89 2.07
CA PRO A 36 14.75 -15.27 1.09
C PRO A 36 13.50 -15.96 1.67
N PHE A 37 13.54 -16.46 2.90
CA PHE A 37 12.42 -17.15 3.56
C PHE A 37 11.66 -16.26 4.55
N ASP A 38 12.10 -15.02 4.77
CA ASP A 38 11.39 -14.08 5.63
C ASP A 38 9.99 -13.80 5.06
N GLY A 39 8.96 -14.09 5.85
CA GLY A 39 7.56 -13.81 5.53
C GLY A 39 7.22 -12.32 5.45
N LEU A 40 8.11 -11.45 5.93
CA LEU A 40 7.99 -10.00 5.83
C LEU A 40 8.51 -9.44 4.51
N ASN A 41 9.20 -10.24 3.68
CA ASN A 41 9.60 -9.83 2.34
C ASN A 41 8.41 -9.30 1.54
N VAL A 42 8.55 -8.12 0.95
CA VAL A 42 7.55 -7.58 0.05
C VAL A 42 7.67 -8.30 -1.28
N ARG A 43 6.60 -8.97 -1.70
CA ARG A 43 6.61 -9.89 -2.85
C ARG A 43 5.49 -9.57 -3.83
N ARG A 44 5.73 -9.88 -5.10
CA ARG A 44 4.66 -10.00 -6.10
C ARG A 44 4.28 -11.47 -6.15
N PRO A 45 3.07 -11.87 -5.72
CA PRO A 45 2.67 -13.27 -5.77
C PRO A 45 2.58 -13.73 -7.23
N ALA A 46 2.83 -15.02 -7.47
CA ALA A 46 2.41 -15.63 -8.72
C ALA A 46 0.86 -15.66 -8.74
N GLN A 47 0.27 -15.29 -9.87
CA GLN A 47 -1.18 -15.45 -10.05
C GLN A 47 -1.47 -16.94 -10.28
N GLU A 48 -1.67 -17.68 -9.19
CA GLU A 48 -2.05 -19.09 -9.21
C GLU A 48 -3.46 -19.25 -8.61
N GLY A 49 -4.31 -20.05 -9.28
CA GLY A 49 -5.71 -20.24 -8.90
C GLY A 49 -6.69 -19.27 -9.55
N SER A 50 -7.96 -19.33 -9.13
CA SER A 50 -9.07 -18.59 -9.76
C SER A 50 -9.41 -17.26 -9.06
N ARG A 51 -8.78 -16.96 -7.92
CA ARG A 51 -9.05 -15.76 -7.13
C ARG A 51 -7.88 -14.79 -7.23
N ASP A 52 -8.19 -13.52 -7.41
CA ASP A 52 -7.20 -12.45 -7.33
C ASP A 52 -6.80 -12.22 -5.86
N ILE A 53 -5.51 -12.21 -5.60
CA ILE A 53 -4.88 -12.03 -4.28
C ILE A 53 -4.04 -10.75 -4.21
N GLY A 54 -4.19 -9.87 -5.21
CA GLY A 54 -3.55 -8.56 -5.29
C GLY A 54 -2.15 -8.58 -5.90
N ASP A 55 -1.69 -7.40 -6.31
CA ASP A 55 -0.45 -7.25 -7.09
C ASP A 55 0.83 -7.38 -6.26
N VAL A 56 0.83 -6.82 -5.04
CA VAL A 56 1.99 -6.81 -4.14
C VAL A 56 1.56 -7.14 -2.71
N HIS A 57 2.24 -8.11 -2.10
CA HIS A 57 2.06 -8.54 -0.72
C HIS A 57 3.09 -7.83 0.16
N ALA A 58 2.63 -6.93 1.03
CA ALA A 58 3.46 -6.19 1.97
C ALA A 58 2.85 -6.30 3.38
N VAL A 59 2.97 -7.49 3.98
CA VAL A 59 2.31 -7.89 5.24
C VAL A 59 2.34 -6.74 6.29
N PRO A 60 1.21 -6.32 6.87
CA PRO A 60 -0.13 -6.92 6.77
C PRO A 60 -1.03 -6.35 5.64
N PHE A 61 -0.46 -5.68 4.65
CA PHE A 61 -1.20 -5.05 3.55
C PHE A 61 -1.10 -5.84 2.23
N ILE A 62 -2.22 -5.89 1.51
CA ILE A 62 -2.28 -6.20 0.09
C ILE A 62 -2.40 -4.90 -0.70
N LEU A 63 -1.56 -4.76 -1.72
CA LEU A 63 -1.42 -3.55 -2.51
C LEU A 63 -1.94 -3.83 -3.92
N GLU A 64 -2.93 -3.05 -4.32
CA GLU A 64 -3.42 -2.99 -5.69
C GLU A 64 -2.73 -1.82 -6.42
N CYS A 65 -1.87 -2.14 -7.39
CA CYS A 65 -0.98 -1.19 -8.05
C CYS A 65 -1.57 -0.67 -9.36
N LYS A 66 -1.74 0.66 -9.47
CA LYS A 66 -2.31 1.29 -10.68
C LYS A 66 -1.34 2.29 -11.31
N ASP A 67 -1.02 2.11 -12.60
CA ASP A 67 -0.37 3.12 -13.47
C ASP A 67 -1.34 3.55 -14.57
N VAL A 68 -2.29 4.42 -14.21
CA VAL A 68 -3.27 4.98 -15.15
C VAL A 68 -3.44 6.48 -14.98
N MET A 69 -3.87 7.14 -16.05
CA MET A 69 -4.08 8.60 -16.07
C MET A 69 -5.29 9.03 -15.27
N ASN A 70 -6.42 8.33 -15.42
CA ASN A 70 -7.70 8.72 -14.83
C ASN A 70 -7.98 7.86 -13.59
N PRO A 71 -7.96 8.46 -12.38
CA PRO A 71 -8.14 7.71 -11.16
C PRO A 71 -9.59 7.26 -10.93
N ALA A 72 -9.79 5.97 -10.65
CA ALA A 72 -11.07 5.38 -10.22
C ALA A 72 -10.95 4.81 -8.79
N VAL A 73 -10.37 5.60 -7.88
CA VAL A 73 -9.95 5.18 -6.54
C VAL A 73 -11.01 4.42 -5.75
N PRO A 74 -12.29 4.87 -5.66
CA PRO A 74 -13.30 4.12 -4.91
C PRO A 74 -13.52 2.70 -5.44
N THR A 75 -13.42 2.49 -6.75
CA THR A 75 -13.55 1.16 -7.36
C THR A 75 -12.34 0.30 -7.04
N TRP A 76 -11.13 0.85 -7.15
CA TRP A 76 -9.90 0.14 -6.82
C TRP A 76 -9.80 -0.23 -5.35
N LEU A 77 -10.30 0.61 -4.44
CA LEU A 77 -10.33 0.29 -3.01
C LEU A 77 -11.25 -0.89 -2.70
N ARG A 78 -12.39 -1.00 -3.39
CA ARG A 78 -13.27 -2.19 -3.27
C ARG A 78 -12.56 -3.46 -3.77
N GLN A 79 -11.84 -3.34 -4.87
CA GLN A 79 -11.04 -4.44 -5.42
C GLN A 79 -9.94 -4.86 -4.43
N ALA A 80 -9.11 -3.92 -3.98
CA ALA A 80 -8.03 -4.18 -3.01
C ALA A 80 -8.55 -4.80 -1.70
N THR A 81 -9.74 -4.39 -1.25
CA THR A 81 -10.39 -4.98 -0.06
C THR A 81 -10.77 -6.43 -0.29
N ALA A 82 -11.35 -6.76 -1.46
CA ALA A 82 -11.72 -8.13 -1.81
C ALA A 82 -10.48 -9.02 -1.97
N GLU A 83 -9.42 -8.52 -2.58
CA GLU A 83 -8.13 -9.21 -2.75
C GLU A 83 -7.45 -9.47 -1.41
N ALA A 84 -7.46 -8.49 -0.49
CA ALA A 84 -6.95 -8.69 0.86
C ALA A 84 -7.67 -9.84 1.58
N VAL A 85 -9.00 -9.92 1.45
CA VAL A 85 -9.79 -11.03 1.99
C VAL A 85 -9.41 -12.35 1.33
N ASN A 86 -9.30 -12.40 0.00
CA ASN A 86 -8.90 -13.60 -0.74
C ASN A 86 -7.51 -14.10 -0.34
N ALA A 87 -6.59 -13.17 -0.07
CA ALA A 87 -5.22 -13.45 0.33
C ALA A 87 -5.09 -13.74 1.85
N GLY A 88 -6.16 -13.59 2.64
CA GLY A 88 -6.13 -13.83 4.09
C GLY A 88 -5.50 -12.70 4.91
N PHE A 89 -5.39 -11.49 4.36
CA PHE A 89 -4.78 -10.34 5.01
C PHE A 89 -5.82 -9.32 5.49
N PRO A 90 -5.52 -8.57 6.56
CA PRO A 90 -6.50 -7.67 7.16
C PRO A 90 -6.74 -6.39 6.36
N TYR A 91 -5.80 -5.96 5.51
CA TYR A 91 -5.78 -4.62 4.91
C TYR A 91 -5.53 -4.68 3.40
N GLY A 92 -6.41 -4.02 2.64
CA GLY A 92 -6.21 -3.73 1.22
C GLY A 92 -6.01 -2.24 1.00
N VAL A 93 -5.01 -1.86 0.21
CA VAL A 93 -4.74 -0.46 -0.17
C VAL A 93 -4.44 -0.35 -1.66
N VAL A 94 -4.62 0.84 -2.22
CA VAL A 94 -4.29 1.10 -3.62
C VAL A 94 -3.03 1.94 -3.70
N VAL A 95 -2.08 1.55 -4.55
CA VAL A 95 -0.85 2.27 -4.83
C VAL A 95 -0.90 2.83 -6.25
N HIS A 96 -1.25 4.11 -6.38
CA HIS A 96 -1.44 4.80 -7.66
C HIS A 96 -0.22 5.63 -8.04
N LYS A 97 0.36 5.34 -9.21
CA LYS A 97 1.50 6.08 -9.75
C LYS A 97 1.11 7.53 -10.08
N ARG A 98 2.01 8.47 -9.75
CA ARG A 98 1.94 9.84 -10.23
C ARG A 98 2.83 10.01 -11.46
N ARG A 99 2.24 10.49 -12.56
CA ARG A 99 2.97 10.70 -13.83
C ARG A 99 4.13 11.69 -13.64
N GLY A 100 5.28 11.35 -14.22
CA GLY A 100 6.48 12.19 -14.17
C GLY A 100 7.22 12.20 -12.83
N LEU A 101 6.75 11.45 -11.83
CA LEU A 101 7.36 11.37 -10.52
C LEU A 101 7.86 9.96 -10.21
N GLY A 102 8.88 9.88 -9.35
CA GLY A 102 9.43 8.61 -8.86
C GLY A 102 8.50 7.88 -7.89
N VAL A 103 8.86 6.62 -7.57
CA VAL A 103 8.04 5.71 -6.76
C VAL A 103 7.64 6.27 -5.39
N ARG A 104 8.56 6.97 -4.70
CA ARG A 104 8.33 7.63 -3.39
C ARG A 104 7.10 8.54 -3.39
N ALA A 105 6.85 9.21 -4.52
CA ALA A 105 5.76 10.17 -4.67
C ALA A 105 4.44 9.53 -5.12
N GLY A 106 4.40 8.22 -5.41
CA GLY A 106 3.15 7.50 -5.68
C GLY A 106 2.15 7.70 -4.55
N ARG A 107 0.85 7.70 -4.87
CA ARG A 107 -0.21 7.87 -3.88
C ARG A 107 -0.60 6.52 -3.31
N VAL A 108 -0.80 6.44 -2.01
CA VAL A 108 -1.37 5.28 -1.35
C VAL A 108 -2.72 5.66 -0.78
N HIS A 109 -3.77 4.98 -1.22
CA HIS A 109 -5.15 5.24 -0.83
C HIS A 109 -5.63 4.16 0.13
N PHE A 110 -6.32 4.62 1.17
CA PHE A 110 -6.94 3.82 2.20
C PHE A 110 -8.44 4.12 2.20
N ASP A 111 -9.28 3.09 2.33
CA ASP A 111 -10.63 3.33 2.80
C ASP A 111 -10.63 3.72 4.29
N VAL A 112 -11.75 4.25 4.78
CA VAL A 112 -11.90 4.70 6.18
C VAL A 112 -11.68 3.55 7.18
N ARG A 113 -12.07 2.32 6.82
CA ARG A 113 -12.01 1.16 7.72
C ARG A 113 -10.57 0.70 7.92
N THR A 114 -9.83 0.51 6.83
CA THR A 114 -8.41 0.15 6.82
C THR A 114 -7.60 1.23 7.53
N TRP A 115 -7.86 2.51 7.25
CA TRP A 115 -7.19 3.60 7.94
C TRP A 115 -7.47 3.60 9.45
N THR A 116 -8.73 3.43 9.84
CA THR A 116 -9.14 3.39 11.26
C THR A 116 -8.52 2.20 11.98
N ARG A 117 -8.57 1.01 11.40
CA ARG A 117 -7.99 -0.20 12.01
C ARG A 117 -6.48 -0.08 12.14
N THR A 118 -5.81 0.47 11.13
CA THR A 118 -4.35 0.68 11.16
C THR A 118 -3.97 1.65 12.27
N ARG A 119 -4.60 2.82 12.36
CA ARG A 119 -4.28 3.79 13.43
C ARG A 119 -4.60 3.25 14.82
N THR A 120 -5.70 2.49 14.97
CA THR A 120 -6.08 1.89 16.25
C THR A 120 -5.10 0.81 16.66
N ALA A 121 -4.63 -0.02 15.72
CA ALA A 121 -3.58 -1.01 15.99
C ALA A 121 -2.27 -0.37 16.46
N LEU A 122 -1.97 0.85 16.00
CA LEU A 122 -0.83 1.64 16.47
C LEU A 122 -1.10 2.45 17.74
N GLY A 123 -2.33 2.48 18.25
CA GLY A 123 -2.72 3.32 19.40
C GLY A 123 -2.72 4.82 19.09
N LEU A 124 -2.88 5.21 17.82
CA LEU A 124 -2.84 6.60 17.36
C LEU A 124 -4.23 7.23 17.28
N SER A 125 -4.30 8.50 17.72
CA SER A 125 -5.43 9.38 17.40
C SER A 125 -5.48 9.66 15.90
N SER A 126 -6.66 10.07 15.41
CA SER A 126 -6.81 10.49 14.02
C SER A 126 -5.84 11.61 13.63
N ARG A 127 -5.63 12.57 14.55
CA ARG A 127 -4.71 13.70 14.35
C ARG A 127 -3.27 13.23 14.21
N HIS A 128 -2.79 12.40 15.13
CA HIS A 128 -1.40 11.90 15.06
C HIS A 128 -1.16 11.02 13.83
N MET A 129 -2.15 10.23 13.40
CA MET A 129 -2.05 9.45 12.16
C MET A 129 -1.89 10.36 10.94
N VAL A 130 -2.64 11.46 10.87
CA VAL A 130 -2.55 12.47 9.81
C VAL A 130 -1.20 13.17 9.82
N GLU A 131 -0.75 13.66 10.98
CA GLU A 131 0.49 14.43 11.10
C GLU A 131 1.72 13.57 10.83
N ARG A 132 1.80 12.37 11.41
CA ARG A 132 2.97 11.49 11.28
C ARG A 132 3.15 10.94 9.86
N TYR A 133 2.04 10.53 9.24
CA TYR A 133 2.06 9.84 7.95
C TYR A 133 1.49 10.67 6.80
N GLY A 134 1.23 11.96 7.00
CA GLY A 134 0.83 12.90 5.94
C GLY A 134 -0.47 12.53 5.22
N PHE A 135 -1.47 12.01 5.95
CA PHE A 135 -2.75 11.67 5.33
C PHE A 135 -3.58 12.90 4.98
N THR A 136 -4.17 12.89 3.80
CA THR A 136 -5.17 13.86 3.36
C THR A 136 -6.50 13.16 3.09
N THR A 137 -7.60 13.81 3.47
CA THR A 137 -8.93 13.29 3.18
C THR A 137 -9.37 13.75 1.81
N THR A 138 -9.81 12.82 0.96
CA THR A 138 -10.49 13.16 -0.28
C THR A 138 -11.98 12.92 -0.15
N VAL A 139 -12.75 13.98 -0.36
CA VAL A 139 -14.20 13.96 -0.46
C VAL A 139 -14.54 14.16 -1.95
N ARG A 140 -14.65 13.06 -2.70
CA ARG A 140 -15.15 13.12 -4.09
C ARG A 140 -16.52 12.45 -4.12
N GLY A 141 -17.55 13.29 -4.03
CA GLY A 141 -18.91 12.92 -4.42
C GLY A 141 -19.17 13.33 -5.86
N LEU A 142 -20.14 12.70 -6.50
CA LEU A 142 -21.20 13.56 -7.03
C LEU A 142 -22.33 13.62 -5.99
N ASP A 143 -22.64 12.54 -5.26
CA ASP A 143 -23.62 12.55 -4.15
C ASP A 143 -23.38 11.53 -3.00
N ALA A 144 -22.18 10.94 -2.81
CA ALA A 144 -22.04 9.64 -2.10
C ALA A 144 -21.05 9.61 -0.90
N ASP A 145 -21.44 8.90 0.16
CA ASP A 145 -20.74 8.51 1.41
C ASP A 145 -19.39 7.78 1.24
N ARG A 146 -18.51 8.23 0.34
CA ARG A 146 -17.29 7.51 -0.05
C ARG A 146 -16.06 8.37 0.16
N TRP A 147 -15.57 8.31 1.39
CA TRP A 147 -14.37 9.03 1.81
C TRP A 147 -13.18 8.07 1.74
N TYR A 148 -12.04 8.57 1.29
CA TYR A 148 -10.80 7.82 1.35
C TYR A 148 -9.65 8.73 1.77
N LEU A 149 -8.65 8.12 2.39
CA LEU A 149 -7.49 8.81 2.94
C LEU A 149 -6.30 8.53 2.03
N THR A 150 -5.51 9.54 1.74
CA THR A 150 -4.37 9.44 0.82
C THR A 150 -3.10 9.89 1.50
N THR A 151 -2.06 9.07 1.40
CA THR A 151 -0.66 9.45 1.69
C THR A 151 0.22 9.17 0.46
N ASN A 152 1.54 9.25 0.58
CA ASN A 152 2.48 8.82 -0.45
C ASN A 152 3.21 7.51 -0.08
N VAL A 153 3.88 6.89 -1.05
CA VAL A 153 4.57 5.60 -0.87
C VAL A 153 5.67 5.67 0.20
N GLU A 154 6.40 6.78 0.28
CA GLU A 154 7.45 6.95 1.30
C GLU A 154 6.89 6.98 2.73
N ARG A 155 5.82 7.74 2.97
CA ARG A 155 5.13 7.79 4.25
C ARG A 155 4.40 6.48 4.57
N PHE A 156 3.91 5.78 3.55
CA PHE A 156 3.37 4.44 3.70
C PHE A 156 4.45 3.43 4.11
N ALA A 157 5.67 3.54 3.59
CA ALA A 157 6.78 2.66 3.99
C ALA A 157 7.14 2.85 5.48
N ALA A 158 7.18 4.10 5.95
CA ALA A 158 7.33 4.41 7.37
C ALA A 158 6.19 3.81 8.22
N LEU A 159 4.94 3.97 7.77
CA LEU A 159 3.77 3.37 8.41
C LEU A 159 3.86 1.85 8.47
N LEU A 160 4.26 1.20 7.37
CA LEU A 160 4.42 -0.25 7.29
C LEU A 160 5.48 -0.75 8.28
N SER A 161 6.61 -0.05 8.37
CA SER A 161 7.65 -0.34 9.37
C SER A 161 7.10 -0.26 10.80
N ASP A 162 6.41 0.84 11.14
CA ASP A 162 5.82 1.03 12.47
C ASP A 162 4.74 -0.01 12.81
N VAL A 163 3.91 -0.40 11.82
CA VAL A 163 2.90 -1.46 11.98
C VAL A 163 3.55 -2.81 12.23
N ARG A 164 4.61 -3.17 11.50
CA ARG A 164 5.35 -4.44 11.69
C ARG A 164 6.08 -4.50 13.02
N ALA A 165 6.63 -3.37 13.46
CA ALA A 165 7.29 -3.26 14.75
C ALA A 165 6.31 -3.24 15.93
N GLY A 166 4.99 -3.17 15.70
CA GLY A 166 3.98 -3.13 16.75
C GLY A 166 4.05 -1.88 17.62
N VAL A 167 4.61 -0.78 17.10
CA VAL A 167 4.95 0.38 17.91
C VAL A 167 3.70 1.18 18.25
N SER A 168 3.14 0.93 19.44
CA SER A 168 2.47 1.96 20.21
C SER A 168 3.52 2.74 21.01
N ARG A 169 4.18 3.70 20.38
CA ARG A 169 4.72 4.83 21.14
C ARG A 169 3.50 5.55 21.69
N ARG A 170 3.11 5.23 22.94
CA ARG A 170 2.29 6.12 23.77
C ARG A 170 2.95 7.49 23.60
N ALA A 171 2.28 8.37 22.87
CA ALA A 171 2.71 9.75 22.74
C ALA A 171 3.02 10.21 24.16
N ALA A 172 4.24 10.69 24.36
CA ALA A 172 4.67 11.30 25.60
C ALA A 172 3.52 12.21 26.08
N LEU A 173 3.06 11.92 27.30
CA LEU A 173 2.06 12.71 28.02
C LEU A 173 2.52 14.17 28.12
#